data_AF-A0A442MB47-F1
#
_entry.id   AF-A0A442MB47-F1
#
_cell.length_a   1.000
_cell.length_b   1.000
_cell.length_c   1.000
_cell.angle_alpha   90.00
_cell.angle_beta   90.00
_cell.angle_gamma   90.00
#
_symmetry.space_group_name_H-M   'P 1'
#
loop_
_entity.id
_entity.type
_entity.pdbx_description
1 polymer ?
#
loop_
_entity_poly.entity_id
_entity_poly.type
_entity_poly.pdbx_seq_one_letter_code
_entity_poly.pdbx_strand_id
1 'polypeptide(L)' 'MTDIMTMDRAVEILGINNTKGPLQNMVRALSMMTWLNTPADTERRAAAQYVLRRWKAYCDECNRRRDLKWRSPIT' A
#
# COMPACT_ATOMS: atom_id res chain seq x y z
N MET A 1 7.29 6.46 -17.92
CA MET A 1 7.98 6.90 -16.68
C MET A 1 7.65 5.87 -15.63
N THR A 2 8.59 5.03 -15.22
CA THR A 2 8.33 4.07 -14.14
C THR A 2 8.47 4.86 -12.85
N ASP A 3 7.36 5.42 -12.35
CA ASP A 3 7.38 6.11 -11.07
C ASP A 3 7.90 5.13 -10.01
N ILE A 4 9.01 5.49 -9.37
CA ILE A 4 9.60 4.69 -8.31
C ILE A 4 8.58 4.66 -7.16
N MET A 5 8.12 3.46 -6.80
CA MET A 5 7.18 3.29 -5.69
C MET A 5 7.80 3.79 -4.38
N THR A 6 7.17 4.79 -3.75
CA THR A 6 7.55 5.35 -2.45
C THR A 6 6.61 4.84 -1.35
N MET A 7 6.99 5.03 -0.08
CA MET A 7 6.09 4.69 1.03
C MET A 7 4.81 5.53 0.99
N ASP A 8 4.93 6.83 0.70
CA ASP A 8 3.76 7.70 0.65
C ASP A 8 2.77 7.27 -0.43
N ARG A 9 3.28 6.99 -1.63
CA ARG A 9 2.47 6.50 -2.74
C ARG A 9 1.85 5.13 -2.44
N ALA A 10 2.61 4.23 -1.80
CA ALA A 10 2.08 2.93 -1.42
C ALA A 10 0.94 3.04 -0.38
N VAL A 11 1.04 3.96 0.58
CA VAL A 11 -0.02 4.21 1.56
C VAL A 11 -1.23 4.89 0.92
N GLU A 12 -1.05 5.76 -0.07
CA GLU A 12 -2.16 6.31 -0.87
C GLU A 12 -2.92 5.22 -1.62
N ILE A 13 -2.20 4.29 -2.27
CA ILE A 13 -2.80 3.21 -3.08
C ILE A 13 -3.51 2.18 -2.19
N LEU A 14 -2.86 1.75 -1.11
CA LEU A 14 -3.35 0.66 -0.26
C LEU A 14 -4.27 1.16 0.86
N GLY A 15 -4.15 2.43 1.24
CA GLY A 15 -4.73 2.98 2.45
C GLY A 15 -3.93 2.63 3.71
N ILE A 16 -4.43 3.11 4.84
CA ILE A 16 -3.94 2.77 6.19
C ILE A 16 -4.70 1.56 6.76
N ASN A 17 -4.18 0.93 7.82
CA ASN A 17 -4.83 -0.19 8.55
C ASN A 17 -4.96 -1.51 7.78
N ASN A 18 -4.18 -1.73 6.71
CA ASN A 18 -4.11 -3.08 6.14
C ASN A 18 -3.43 -4.05 7.10
N THR A 19 -3.73 -5.34 6.92
CA THR A 19 -3.03 -6.44 7.58
C THR A 19 -2.16 -7.18 6.56
N LYS A 20 -1.12 -7.86 7.06
CA LYS A 20 -0.11 -8.49 6.20
C LYS A 20 -0.69 -9.60 5.31
N GLY A 21 -1.61 -10.40 5.84
CA GLY A 21 -2.23 -11.54 5.14
C GLY A 21 -3.01 -11.14 3.87
N PRO A 22 -3.99 -10.22 3.97
CA PRO A 22 -4.71 -9.69 2.81
C PRO A 22 -3.80 -9.12 1.72
N LEU A 23 -2.72 -8.42 2.09
CA LEU A 23 -1.75 -7.91 1.11
C LEU A 23 -0.97 -9.03 0.41
N GLN A 24 -0.62 -10.10 1.13
CA GLN A 24 0.00 -11.29 0.51
C GLN A 24 -0.96 -11.97 -0.47
N ASN A 25 -2.24 -12.09 -0.10
CA ASN A 25 -3.28 -12.65 -0.96
C ASN A 25 -3.49 -11.80 -2.21
N MET A 26 -3.50 -10.46 -2.07
CA MET A 26 -3.57 -9.53 -3.18
C MET A 26 -2.40 -9.71 -4.14
N VAL A 27 -1.15 -9.77 -3.63
CA VAL A 27 0.02 -10.00 -4.48
C VAL A 27 -0.09 -11.32 -5.22
N ARG A 28 -0.52 -12.39 -4.55
CA ARG A 28 -0.72 -13.70 -5.17
C ARG A 28 -1.74 -13.63 -6.30
N ALA A 29 -2.94 -13.10 -6.03
CA ALA A 29 -4.00 -12.98 -7.02
C ALA A 29 -3.55 -12.18 -8.25
N LEU A 30 -2.95 -11.01 -8.04
CA LEU A 30 -2.51 -10.12 -9.11
C LEU A 30 -1.22 -10.60 -9.83
N SER A 31 -0.61 -11.69 -9.38
CA SER A 31 0.53 -12.32 -10.05
C SER A 31 0.14 -13.52 -10.92
N MET A 32 -1.09 -14.04 -10.82
CA MET A 32 -1.51 -15.24 -11.55
C MET A 32 -1.79 -14.98 -13.03
N MET A 33 -2.60 -13.96 -13.34
CA MET A 33 -3.04 -13.66 -14.71
C MET A 33 -2.67 -12.22 -15.07
N THR A 34 -1.37 -11.92 -15.13
CA THR A 34 -0.87 -10.54 -15.18
C THR A 34 -1.30 -9.76 -16.42
N TRP A 35 -1.64 -10.44 -17.51
CA TRP A 35 -2.15 -9.85 -18.75
C TRP A 35 -3.59 -9.37 -18.65
N LEU A 36 -4.34 -9.77 -17.60
CA LEU A 36 -5.69 -9.27 -17.32
C LEU A 36 -5.70 -8.10 -16.34
N ASN A 37 -4.55 -7.78 -15.73
CA ASN A 37 -4.48 -6.69 -14.77
C ASN A 37 -4.69 -5.35 -15.47
N THR A 38 -5.56 -4.52 -14.90
CA THR A 38 -5.63 -3.11 -15.28
C THR A 38 -4.35 -2.38 -14.83
N PRO A 39 -4.10 -1.15 -15.32
CA PRO A 39 -3.02 -0.32 -14.78
C PRO A 39 -3.12 -0.14 -13.25
N ALA A 40 -4.34 0.04 -12.73
CA ALA A 40 -4.58 0.17 -11.30
C ALA A 40 -4.23 -1.10 -10.51
N ASP A 41 -4.49 -2.28 -11.08
CA ASP A 41 -4.10 -3.56 -10.46
C ASP A 41 -2.59 -3.73 -10.44
N THR A 42 -1.92 -3.30 -11.52
CA THR A 42 -0.46 -3.30 -11.59
C THR A 42 0.15 -2.40 -10.52
N GLU A 43 -0.42 -1.20 -10.31
CA GLU A 43 -0.03 -0.29 -9.23
C GLU A 43 -0.29 -0.87 -7.84
N ARG A 44 -1.47 -1.46 -7.59
CA ARG A 44 -1.79 -2.12 -6.30
C ARG A 44 -0.83 -3.26 -6.01
N ARG A 45 -0.54 -4.09 -7.02
CA ARG A 45 0.45 -5.17 -6.87
C ARG A 45 1.83 -4.62 -6.54
N ALA A 46 2.28 -3.59 -7.25
CA ALA A 46 3.59 -2.97 -6.99
C ALA A 46 3.66 -2.37 -5.58
N ALA A 47 2.61 -1.67 -5.15
CA ALA A 47 2.49 -1.10 -3.81
C ALA A 47 2.52 -2.20 -2.74
N ALA A 48 1.71 -3.26 -2.90
CA ALA A 48 1.65 -4.38 -1.96
C ALA A 48 3.01 -5.11 -1.86
N GLN A 49 3.68 -5.36 -2.99
CA GLN A 49 5.03 -5.93 -3.00
C GLN A 49 6.05 -5.03 -2.29
N TYR A 50 5.96 -3.72 -2.50
CA TYR A 50 6.85 -2.74 -1.88
C TYR A 50 6.71 -2.73 -0.35
N VAL A 51 5.47 -2.68 0.17
CA VAL A 51 5.21 -2.60 1.62
C VAL A 51 5.44 -3.93 2.32
N LEU A 52 5.20 -5.09 1.68
CA LEU A 52 5.47 -6.39 2.29
C LEU A 52 6.95 -6.60 2.60
N ARG A 53 7.84 -6.00 1.79
CA ARG A 53 9.29 -5.96 2.03
C ARG A 53 9.70 -4.94 3.10
N ARG A 54 8.79 -4.02 3.46
CA ARG A 54 9.02 -2.87 4.37
C ARG A 54 7.95 -2.80 5.44
N TRP A 55 7.47 -3.95 5.91
CA TRP A 55 6.24 -4.04 6.70
C TRP A 55 6.28 -3.14 7.94
N LYS A 56 7.40 -3.13 8.68
CA LYS A 56 7.57 -2.25 9.83
C LYS A 56 7.44 -0.77 9.47
N ALA A 57 8.15 -0.31 8.43
CA ALA A 57 8.09 1.08 8.00
C ALA A 57 6.69 1.48 7.51
N TYR A 58 5.97 0.57 6.84
CA TYR A 58 4.58 0.78 6.45
C TYR A 58 3.66 0.94 7.66
N CYS A 59 3.80 0.08 8.69
CA CYS A 59 3.04 0.21 9.93
C CYS A 59 3.36 1.53 10.66
N ASP A 60 4.63 1.88 10.78
CA ASP A 60 5.08 3.12 11.43
C ASP A 60 4.48 4.35 10.71
N GLU A 61 4.50 4.36 9.38
CA GLU A 61 3.90 5.44 8.57
C GLU A 61 2.36 5.48 8.69
N CYS A 62 1.69 4.33 8.67
CA CYS A 62 0.25 4.27 8.89
C CYS A 62 -0.14 4.82 10.26
N ASN A 63 0.65 4.52 11.30
CA ASN A 63 0.44 5.03 12.65
C ASN A 63 0.64 6.55 12.70
N ARG A 64 1.73 7.05 12.12
CA ARG A 64 1.99 8.49 12.00
C ARG A 64 0.83 9.24 11.34
N ARG A 65 0.31 8.74 10.21
CA ARG A 65 -0.83 9.36 9.52
C ARG A 65 -2.12 9.31 10.33
N ARG A 66 -2.37 8.20 11.04
CA ARG A 66 -3.52 8.07 11.93
C ARG A 66 -3.47 9.10 13.04
N ASP A 67 -2.32 9.25 13.68
CA ASP A 67 -2.13 10.19 14.79
C ASP A 67 -2.27 11.64 14.33
N LEU A 68 -1.74 11.98 13.14
CA LEU A 68 -1.95 13.30 12.54
C LEU A 68 -3.43 13.59 12.26
N LYS A 69 -4.18 12.61 11.74
CA LYS A 69 -5.62 12.76 11.51
C LYS A 69 -6.38 13.03 12.81
N TRP A 70 -6.01 12.39 13.91
CA TRP A 70 -6.63 12.60 15.22
C TRP A 70 -6.19 13.90 15.90
N ARG A 71 -5.01 14.44 15.57
CA ARG A 71 -4.46 15.69 16.14
C ARG A 71 -4.87 16.95 15.37
N SER A 72 -5.52 16.83 14.22
CA SER A 72 -6.14 17.98 13.57
C SER A 72 -7.26 18.54 14.45
N PRO A 73 -7.22 19.83 14.84
CA PRO A 73 -8.34 20.45 15.52
C PRO A 73 -9.58 20.30 14.63
N ILE A 74 -10.67 19.82 15.21
CA ILE A 74 -11.99 19.89 14.59
C ILE A 74 -12.18 21.37 14.23
N THR A 75 -12.16 21.69 12.94
CA THR A 75 -12.44 23.03 12.43
C THR A 75 -13.94 23.19 12.29
#